data_AF-A0A517ZNN7-F1
#
_entry.id   AF-A0A517ZNN7-F1
#
_cell.length_a   1.000
_cell.length_b   1.000
_cell.length_c   1.000
_cell.angle_alpha   90.00
_cell.angle_beta   90.00
_cell.angle_gamma   90.00
#
_symmetry.space_group_name_H-M   'P 1'
#
loop_
_entity.id
_entity.type
_entity.pdbx_description
1 polymer ?
#
loop_
_entity_poly.entity_id
_entity_poly.type
_entity_poly.pdbx_seq_one_letter_code
_entity_poly.pdbx_strand_id
1 'polypeptide(L)'
;MSTMSMISSNYRSTVPHGFANPPVTSTPPAISRDRNSYVRNSDTEQVWHRGRVPAGFWDVAENRKSYMQWLGRKLGFHVPHDWYALTKRNFDENHGAGLLALKYNASPLAALQEFLPHVHWKEWLFKSAPQGFWKSPGNRRRYMRWLARELDIRQTEDWYRVSKCDFHSHHGGGFLSNVHHDSPIAAVREFESAYPWKEWLFLSVPKNFWRRADNRFAFMNWLGEKLQLTSQQAWKSVSKQDFYVNGGGGLLANYYGDSPANAVQEYLQAQEQKPSGLRPTVAA
;
A
#
# COMPACT_ATOMS: atom_id res chain seq x y z
N MET A 1 -36.86 22.91 -8.22
CA MET A 1 -36.91 22.05 -7.02
C MET A 1 -35.86 20.97 -7.13
N SER A 2 -34.71 21.16 -6.48
CA SER A 2 -33.86 20.09 -5.91
C SER A 2 -32.69 20.78 -5.23
N THR A 3 -32.78 20.84 -3.91
CA THR A 3 -31.80 21.42 -2.99
C THR A 3 -30.68 20.40 -2.75
N MET A 4 -29.47 20.69 -3.21
CA MET A 4 -28.28 19.96 -2.75
C MET A 4 -27.80 20.58 -1.44
N SER A 5 -28.02 19.83 -0.37
CA SER A 5 -27.56 20.09 0.99
C SER A 5 -26.03 20.07 1.03
N MET A 6 -25.42 21.19 1.39
CA MET A 6 -24.00 21.24 1.77
C MET A 6 -23.87 20.82 3.22
N ILE A 7 -23.33 19.63 3.46
CA ILE A 7 -22.90 19.20 4.79
C ILE A 7 -21.58 19.91 5.10
N SER A 8 -21.66 20.91 5.97
CA SER A 8 -20.51 21.55 6.61
C SER A 8 -19.81 20.54 7.52
N SER A 9 -18.58 20.14 7.15
CA SER A 9 -17.71 19.33 7.99
C SER A 9 -16.73 20.25 8.71
N ASN A 10 -17.05 20.58 9.95
CA ASN A 10 -16.20 21.34 10.87
C ASN A 10 -14.97 20.51 11.27
N TYR A 11 -13.87 20.62 10.53
CA TYR A 11 -12.56 20.16 11.00
C TYR A 11 -11.93 21.23 11.90
N ARG A 12 -12.16 21.09 13.22
CA ARG A 12 -11.47 21.87 14.25
C ARG A 12 -10.06 21.30 14.41
N SER A 13 -9.08 22.04 13.90
CA SER A 13 -7.66 21.73 14.07
C SER A 13 -7.22 22.08 15.49
N THR A 14 -6.94 21.06 16.29
CA THR A 14 -6.12 21.17 17.51
C THR A 14 -5.18 19.98 17.52
N VAL A 15 -3.92 20.21 17.16
CA VAL A 15 -2.83 19.24 17.32
C VAL A 15 -1.96 19.74 18.47
N PRO A 16 -1.98 19.10 19.66
CA PRO A 16 -0.92 19.29 20.63
C PRO A 16 0.29 18.46 20.22
N HIS A 17 1.46 19.09 20.20
CA HIS A 17 2.76 18.42 20.15
C HIS A 17 2.92 17.45 21.33
N GLY A 18 3.41 16.25 21.03
CA GLY A 18 3.96 15.32 22.02
C GLY A 18 3.20 13.99 22.11
N PHE A 19 3.53 13.04 21.22
CA PHE A 19 3.29 11.63 21.49
C PHE A 19 4.60 10.87 21.30
N ALA A 20 5.15 10.42 22.43
CA ALA A 20 6.17 9.38 22.46
C ALA A 20 5.62 8.13 21.78
N ASN A 21 6.44 7.46 20.97
CA ASN A 21 6.10 6.19 20.35
C ASN A 21 5.72 5.17 21.44
N PRO A 22 4.52 4.56 21.40
CA PRO A 22 4.20 3.47 22.29
C PRO A 22 5.05 2.24 21.91
N PRO A 23 5.41 1.38 22.87
CA PRO A 23 6.15 0.16 22.59
C PRO A 23 5.29 -0.75 21.68
N VAL A 24 5.92 -1.27 20.63
CA VAL A 24 5.33 -2.20 19.67
C VAL A 24 5.05 -3.53 20.39
N THR A 25 3.87 -3.66 21.00
CA THR A 25 3.28 -4.95 21.36
C THR A 25 2.18 -5.26 20.36
N SER A 26 2.57 -5.63 19.14
CA SER A 26 1.66 -6.24 18.18
C SER A 26 1.36 -7.66 18.65
N THR A 27 0.35 -7.82 19.49
CA THR A 27 -0.26 -9.13 19.70
C THR A 27 -1.08 -9.44 18.45
N PRO A 28 -0.83 -10.55 17.72
CA PRO A 28 -1.60 -10.89 16.52
C PRO A 28 -3.07 -11.05 16.87
N PRO A 29 -4.01 -10.75 15.95
CA PRO A 29 -5.43 -10.95 16.20
C PRO A 29 -5.70 -12.42 16.53
N ALA A 30 -6.50 -12.65 17.58
CA ALA A 30 -6.87 -13.97 18.03
C ALA A 30 -7.74 -14.66 16.97
N ILE A 31 -7.12 -15.51 16.15
CA ILE A 31 -7.83 -16.47 15.29
C ILE A 31 -8.17 -17.67 16.16
N SER A 32 -9.46 -18.03 16.17
CA SER A 32 -10.05 -19.20 16.83
C SER A 32 -9.10 -20.40 16.88
N ARG A 33 -8.81 -20.88 18.09
CA ARG A 33 -8.00 -22.09 18.35
C ARG A 33 -8.83 -23.33 18.03
N ASP A 34 -9.08 -23.58 16.75
CA ASP A 34 -9.50 -24.90 16.31
C ASP A 34 -8.23 -25.73 16.03
N ARG A 35 -7.90 -26.63 16.95
CA ARG A 35 -6.78 -27.58 16.82
C ARG A 35 -7.10 -28.62 15.73
N ASN A 36 -7.15 -28.20 14.48
CA ASN A 36 -7.20 -29.11 13.34
C ASN A 36 -5.78 -29.34 12.83
N SER A 37 -5.08 -30.32 13.42
CA SER A 37 -3.77 -30.76 12.93
C SER A 37 -3.95 -31.49 11.60
N TYR A 38 -3.90 -30.76 10.48
CA TYR A 38 -3.98 -31.30 9.10
C TYR A 38 -2.87 -32.31 8.77
N VAL A 39 -1.93 -32.49 9.68
CA VAL A 39 -0.86 -33.48 9.67
C VAL A 39 -1.34 -34.74 10.39
N ARG A 40 -1.86 -35.72 9.66
CA ARG A 40 -2.09 -37.10 10.17
C ARG A 40 -0.84 -37.96 9.96
N ASN A 41 -0.64 -38.95 10.83
CA ASN A 41 0.42 -39.96 10.68
C ASN A 41 0.21 -40.75 9.39
N SER A 42 1.22 -40.73 8.52
CA SER A 42 1.36 -41.67 7.43
C SER A 42 2.74 -42.30 7.57
N ASP A 43 2.77 -43.58 7.95
CA ASP A 43 3.97 -44.41 7.95
C ASP A 43 4.29 -44.86 6.51
N THR A 44 4.31 -43.92 5.58
CA THR A 44 4.91 -44.16 4.27
C THR A 44 6.42 -44.08 4.45
N GLU A 45 7.13 -45.17 4.15
CA GLU A 45 8.59 -45.14 4.01
C GLU A 45 8.97 -43.89 3.23
N GLN A 46 9.83 -43.05 3.83
CA GLN A 46 10.20 -41.75 3.27
C GLN A 46 11.19 -41.97 2.13
N VAL A 47 10.68 -42.41 0.97
CA VAL A 47 11.45 -42.86 -0.21
C VAL A 47 12.49 -41.82 -0.66
N TRP A 48 12.20 -40.53 -0.45
CA TRP A 48 13.12 -39.42 -0.74
C TRP A 48 14.38 -39.37 0.13
N HIS A 49 14.45 -40.10 1.26
CA HIS A 49 15.69 -40.24 2.04
C HIS A 49 16.67 -41.25 1.45
N ARG A 50 16.21 -42.14 0.56
CA ARG A 50 17.06 -43.14 -0.10
C ARG A 50 17.78 -42.59 -1.34
N GLY A 51 17.68 -41.27 -1.58
CA GLY A 51 18.29 -40.59 -2.72
C GLY A 51 17.25 -40.19 -3.77
N ARG A 52 17.60 -40.33 -5.05
CA ARG A 52 16.70 -39.96 -6.16
C ARG A 52 15.49 -40.89 -6.15
N VAL A 53 14.29 -40.31 -6.05
CA VAL A 53 13.04 -41.08 -6.14
C VAL A 53 12.88 -41.71 -7.53
N PRO A 54 12.11 -42.82 -7.66
CA PRO A 54 11.82 -43.44 -8.96
C PRO A 54 11.23 -42.48 -9.98
N ALA A 55 11.43 -42.76 -11.26
CA ALA A 55 10.78 -42.02 -12.34
C ALA A 55 9.25 -42.06 -12.17
N GLY A 56 8.60 -40.92 -12.40
CA GLY A 56 7.15 -40.76 -12.23
C GLY A 56 6.66 -40.70 -10.77
N PHE A 57 7.53 -40.85 -9.76
CA PHE A 57 7.11 -40.80 -8.35
C PHE A 57 6.36 -39.52 -8.00
N TRP A 58 6.85 -38.37 -8.48
CA TRP A 58 6.21 -37.07 -8.23
C TRP A 58 4.96 -36.82 -9.07
N ASP A 59 4.64 -37.66 -10.05
CA ASP A 59 3.43 -37.53 -10.87
C ASP A 59 2.18 -37.86 -10.06
N VAL A 60 2.33 -38.73 -9.05
CA VAL A 60 1.27 -39.14 -8.12
C VAL A 60 1.04 -38.05 -7.07
N ALA A 61 -0.19 -37.54 -6.97
CA ALA A 61 -0.56 -36.46 -6.05
C ALA A 61 -0.40 -36.86 -4.58
N GLU A 62 -0.71 -38.11 -4.26
CA GLU A 62 -0.61 -38.68 -2.91
C GLU A 62 0.84 -38.66 -2.42
N ASN A 63 1.82 -38.87 -3.31
CA ASN A 63 3.24 -38.81 -2.97
C ASN A 63 3.67 -37.38 -2.64
N ARG A 64 3.19 -36.39 -3.42
CA ARG A 64 3.45 -34.96 -3.16
C ARG A 64 2.82 -34.52 -1.85
N LYS A 65 1.58 -34.94 -1.59
CA LYS A 65 0.87 -34.69 -0.33
C LYS A 65 1.61 -35.30 0.86
N SER A 66 2.06 -36.54 0.74
CA SER A 66 2.81 -37.25 1.79
C SER A 66 4.15 -36.56 2.10
N TYR A 67 4.86 -36.12 1.06
CA TYR A 67 6.06 -35.31 1.21
C TYR A 67 5.77 -33.98 1.93
N MET A 68 4.73 -33.25 1.52
CA MET A 68 4.36 -31.98 2.15
C MET A 68 3.98 -32.17 3.62
N GLN A 69 3.23 -33.22 3.96
CA GLN A 69 2.91 -33.55 5.36
C GLN A 69 4.16 -33.82 6.19
N TRP A 70 5.11 -34.60 5.65
CA TRP A 70 6.38 -34.85 6.31
C TRP A 70 7.21 -33.58 6.46
N LEU A 71 7.31 -32.75 5.42
CA LEU A 71 8.07 -31.51 5.45
C LEU A 71 7.49 -30.56 6.52
N GLY A 72 6.16 -30.44 6.58
CA GLY A 72 5.48 -29.68 7.63
C GLY A 72 5.86 -30.17 9.03
N ARG A 73 5.83 -31.49 9.28
CA ARG A 73 6.30 -32.07 10.57
C ARG A 73 7.75 -31.72 10.85
N LYS A 74 8.62 -31.91 9.86
CA LYS A 74 10.06 -31.67 9.99
C LYS A 74 10.38 -30.21 10.34
N LEU A 75 9.60 -29.28 9.81
CA LEU A 75 9.74 -27.84 10.05
C LEU A 75 8.93 -27.31 11.24
N GLY A 76 8.10 -28.15 11.88
CA GLY A 76 7.21 -27.75 12.96
C GLY A 76 6.02 -26.90 12.52
N PHE A 77 5.55 -27.05 11.28
CA PHE A 77 4.39 -26.34 10.75
C PHE A 77 3.11 -27.12 11.10
N HIS A 78 2.33 -26.58 12.02
CA HIS A 78 1.15 -27.22 12.59
C HIS A 78 -0.15 -26.53 12.17
N VAL A 79 -0.11 -25.22 11.91
CA VAL A 79 -1.26 -24.43 11.46
C VAL A 79 -0.98 -23.74 10.12
N PRO A 80 -2.00 -23.34 9.35
CA PRO A 80 -1.80 -22.66 8.07
C PRO A 80 -0.85 -21.48 8.13
N HIS A 81 -0.86 -20.69 9.22
CA HIS A 81 0.03 -19.54 9.35
C HIS A 81 1.52 -19.89 9.28
N ASP A 82 1.94 -21.03 9.85
CA ASP A 82 3.35 -21.43 9.92
C ASP A 82 3.97 -21.58 8.53
N TRP A 83 3.15 -21.99 7.54
CA TRP A 83 3.58 -22.19 6.17
C TRP A 83 4.00 -20.91 5.45
N TYR A 84 3.71 -19.72 5.97
CA TYR A 84 4.30 -18.47 5.42
C TYR A 84 5.82 -18.42 5.58
N ALA A 85 6.40 -19.22 6.49
CA ALA A 85 7.84 -19.39 6.62
C ALA A 85 8.44 -20.37 5.58
N LEU A 86 7.61 -21.04 4.77
CA LEU A 86 8.06 -21.98 3.75
C LEU A 86 8.88 -21.25 2.66
N THR A 87 10.07 -21.77 2.40
CA THR A 87 10.99 -21.25 1.38
C THR A 87 11.47 -22.36 0.44
N LYS A 88 12.02 -21.97 -0.72
CA LYS A 88 12.67 -22.92 -1.65
C LYS A 88 13.79 -23.70 -0.96
N ARG A 89 14.57 -23.03 -0.10
CA ARG A 89 15.65 -23.64 0.68
C ARG A 89 15.15 -24.82 1.53
N ASN A 90 13.94 -24.74 2.08
CA ASN A 90 13.38 -25.86 2.84
C ASN A 90 13.20 -27.10 1.96
N PHE A 91 12.85 -26.96 0.68
CA PHE A 91 12.79 -28.11 -0.23
C PHE A 91 14.19 -28.57 -0.64
N ASP A 92 15.10 -27.65 -0.92
CA ASP A 92 16.47 -27.97 -1.34
C ASP A 92 17.21 -28.78 -0.25
N GLU A 93 17.06 -28.40 1.02
CA GLU A 93 17.69 -29.07 2.17
C GLU A 93 16.98 -30.35 2.63
N ASN A 94 15.77 -30.62 2.13
CA ASN A 94 14.95 -31.74 2.57
C ASN A 94 14.51 -32.64 1.41
N HIS A 95 15.39 -32.81 0.41
CA HIS A 95 15.22 -33.74 -0.73
C HIS A 95 14.04 -33.42 -1.68
N GLY A 96 13.46 -32.22 -1.56
CA GLY A 96 12.33 -31.74 -2.38
C GLY A 96 12.72 -30.91 -3.59
N ALA A 97 14.00 -30.69 -3.87
CA ALA A 97 14.45 -29.90 -5.03
C ALA A 97 13.87 -30.45 -6.36
N GLY A 98 13.91 -31.78 -6.53
CA GLY A 98 13.36 -32.44 -7.71
C GLY A 98 11.83 -32.29 -7.82
N LEU A 99 11.11 -32.35 -6.70
CA LEU A 99 9.67 -32.11 -6.66
C LEU A 99 9.33 -30.70 -7.15
N LEU A 100 9.97 -29.68 -6.59
CA LEU A 100 9.73 -28.29 -6.99
C LEU A 100 10.05 -28.04 -8.46
N ALA A 101 11.19 -28.54 -8.95
CA ALA A 101 11.61 -28.35 -10.33
C ALA A 101 10.65 -29.02 -11.32
N LEU A 102 10.27 -30.28 -11.06
CA LEU A 102 9.48 -31.08 -12.00
C LEU A 102 7.99 -30.77 -11.98
N LYS A 103 7.44 -30.31 -10.85
CA LYS A 103 5.98 -30.15 -10.68
C LYS A 103 5.51 -28.72 -10.47
N TYR A 104 6.38 -27.85 -9.98
CA TYR A 104 5.96 -26.54 -9.49
C TYR A 104 6.76 -25.39 -10.08
N ASN A 105 7.55 -25.63 -11.13
CA ASN A 105 8.41 -24.62 -11.74
C ASN A 105 9.24 -23.85 -10.69
N ALA A 106 9.83 -24.58 -9.75
CA ALA A 106 10.57 -24.05 -8.61
C ALA A 106 9.78 -23.13 -7.64
N SER A 107 8.45 -23.18 -7.62
CA SER A 107 7.58 -22.37 -6.75
C SER A 107 7.12 -23.14 -5.50
N PRO A 108 7.62 -22.80 -4.29
CA PRO A 108 7.11 -23.36 -3.03
C PRO A 108 5.63 -23.06 -2.81
N LEU A 109 5.18 -21.87 -3.22
CA LEU A 109 3.77 -21.46 -3.06
C LEU A 109 2.84 -22.35 -3.90
N ALA A 110 3.24 -22.73 -5.12
CA ALA A 110 2.42 -23.60 -5.95
C ALA A 110 2.25 -25.00 -5.32
N ALA A 111 3.33 -25.55 -4.74
CA ALA A 111 3.26 -26.80 -3.96
C ALA A 111 2.33 -26.67 -2.75
N LEU A 112 2.40 -25.54 -2.04
CA LEU A 112 1.56 -25.26 -0.88
C LEU A 112 0.08 -25.07 -1.26
N GLN A 113 -0.21 -24.42 -2.39
CA GLN A 113 -1.56 -24.25 -2.90
C GLN A 113 -2.21 -25.57 -3.30
N GLU A 114 -1.45 -26.52 -3.84
CA GLU A 114 -1.96 -27.88 -4.08
C GLU A 114 -2.20 -28.63 -2.77
N PHE A 115 -1.29 -28.48 -1.79
CA PHE A 115 -1.39 -29.18 -0.51
C PHE A 115 -2.53 -28.66 0.38
N LEU A 116 -2.75 -27.35 0.40
CA LEU A 116 -3.78 -26.67 1.20
C LEU A 116 -4.63 -25.75 0.30
N PRO A 117 -5.47 -26.33 -0.58
CA PRO A 117 -6.20 -25.57 -1.61
C PRO A 117 -7.32 -24.70 -1.03
N HIS A 118 -7.80 -25.02 0.17
CA HIS A 118 -8.85 -24.26 0.85
C HIS A 118 -8.33 -23.01 1.58
N VAL A 119 -7.00 -22.85 1.68
CA VAL A 119 -6.39 -21.70 2.36
C VAL A 119 -6.16 -20.57 1.34
N HIS A 120 -6.75 -19.42 1.62
CA HIS A 120 -6.51 -18.20 0.83
C HIS A 120 -5.20 -17.54 1.22
N TRP A 121 -4.10 -18.00 0.61
CA TRP A 121 -2.77 -17.46 0.82
C TRP A 121 -2.67 -16.00 0.34
N LYS A 122 -2.03 -15.16 1.16
CA LYS A 122 -1.63 -13.80 0.79
C LYS A 122 -0.17 -13.85 0.39
N GLU A 123 0.10 -13.84 -0.91
CA GLU A 123 1.40 -14.13 -1.49
C GLU A 123 2.51 -13.17 -1.02
N TRP A 124 2.12 -11.95 -0.64
CA TRP A 124 3.03 -10.96 -0.06
C TRP A 124 3.45 -11.23 1.38
N LEU A 125 2.75 -12.09 2.14
CA LEU A 125 3.13 -12.44 3.52
C LEU A 125 4.25 -13.50 3.60
N PHE A 126 4.60 -14.15 2.49
CA PHE A 126 5.79 -14.98 2.43
C PHE A 126 7.04 -14.12 2.50
N LYS A 127 8.19 -14.73 2.83
CA LYS A 127 9.50 -14.06 2.86
C LYS A 127 9.77 -13.20 1.62
N SER A 128 9.27 -13.63 0.45
CA SER A 128 9.25 -12.84 -0.77
C SER A 128 8.00 -13.18 -1.58
N ALA A 129 7.34 -12.16 -2.12
CA ALA A 129 6.28 -12.37 -3.10
C ALA A 129 6.84 -13.10 -4.34
N PRO A 130 6.04 -13.93 -5.04
CA PRO A 130 6.48 -14.64 -6.24
C PRO A 130 7.08 -13.71 -7.29
N GLN A 131 8.02 -14.23 -8.09
CA GLN A 131 8.64 -13.44 -9.15
C GLN A 131 7.58 -12.89 -10.10
N GLY A 132 7.65 -11.58 -10.38
CA GLY A 132 6.67 -10.90 -11.24
C GLY A 132 5.29 -10.69 -10.62
N PHE A 133 5.05 -11.09 -9.35
CA PHE A 133 3.75 -10.93 -8.69
C PHE A 133 3.20 -9.51 -8.77
N TRP A 134 4.05 -8.50 -8.51
CA TRP A 134 3.70 -7.09 -8.53
C TRP A 134 3.44 -6.51 -9.94
N LYS A 135 3.83 -7.22 -11.01
CA LYS A 135 3.53 -6.79 -12.39
C LYS A 135 2.05 -6.89 -12.72
N SER A 136 1.30 -7.76 -12.03
CA SER A 136 -0.14 -7.93 -12.23
C SER A 136 -0.95 -6.83 -11.51
N PRO A 137 -1.74 -6.02 -12.22
CA PRO A 137 -2.65 -5.05 -11.61
C PRO A 137 -3.67 -5.68 -10.66
N GLY A 138 -4.11 -6.91 -10.96
CA GLY A 138 -5.03 -7.65 -10.09
C GLY A 138 -4.43 -7.97 -8.72
N ASN A 139 -3.15 -8.34 -8.69
CA ASN A 139 -2.42 -8.62 -7.44
C ASN A 139 -2.20 -7.34 -6.62
N ARG A 140 -1.84 -6.24 -7.28
CA ARG A 140 -1.72 -4.93 -6.62
C ARG A 140 -3.04 -4.50 -5.99
N ARG A 141 -4.15 -4.63 -6.70
CA ARG A 141 -5.50 -4.36 -6.15
C ARG A 141 -5.85 -5.27 -4.98
N ARG A 142 -5.52 -6.56 -5.04
CA ARG A 142 -5.72 -7.49 -3.90
C ARG A 142 -4.93 -7.06 -2.67
N TYR A 143 -3.66 -6.70 -2.86
CA TYR A 143 -2.82 -6.18 -1.79
C TYR A 143 -3.39 -4.88 -1.20
N MET A 144 -3.76 -3.89 -2.02
CA MET A 144 -4.29 -2.61 -1.55
C MET A 144 -5.59 -2.76 -0.75
N ARG A 145 -6.51 -3.64 -1.17
CA ARG A 145 -7.72 -3.95 -0.38
C ARG A 145 -7.40 -4.65 0.95
N TRP A 146 -6.34 -5.43 1.00
CA TRP A 146 -5.89 -6.02 2.25
C TRP A 146 -5.24 -4.96 3.14
N LEU A 147 -4.33 -4.15 2.60
CA LEU A 147 -3.68 -3.05 3.31
C LEU A 147 -4.69 -2.07 3.90
N ALA A 148 -5.75 -1.73 3.16
CA ALA A 148 -6.84 -0.90 3.66
C ALA A 148 -7.47 -1.45 4.94
N ARG A 149 -7.64 -2.78 5.04
CA ARG A 149 -8.19 -3.42 6.24
C ARG A 149 -7.20 -3.41 7.39
N GLU A 150 -5.92 -3.68 7.13
CA GLU A 150 -4.88 -3.65 8.17
C GLU A 150 -4.67 -2.25 8.75
N LEU A 151 -4.83 -1.21 7.92
CA LEU A 151 -4.66 0.19 8.31
C LEU A 151 -5.98 0.89 8.71
N ASP A 152 -7.08 0.14 8.85
CA ASP A 152 -8.43 0.65 9.16
C ASP A 152 -8.82 1.88 8.31
N ILE A 153 -8.62 1.77 7.00
CA ILE A 153 -9.04 2.76 5.97
C ILE A 153 -10.53 2.54 5.73
N ARG A 154 -11.34 3.52 6.11
CA ARG A 154 -12.81 3.43 6.07
C ARG A 154 -13.42 4.29 4.97
N GLN A 155 -12.72 5.33 4.56
CA GLN A 155 -13.10 6.24 3.49
C GLN A 155 -11.89 6.55 2.61
N THR A 156 -12.14 7.03 1.39
CA THR A 156 -11.09 7.28 0.41
C THR A 156 -10.04 8.25 0.97
N GLU A 157 -10.45 9.33 1.60
CA GLU A 157 -9.57 10.35 2.19
C GLU A 157 -8.56 9.80 3.21
N ASP A 158 -8.85 8.68 3.87
CA ASP A 158 -7.92 8.08 4.83
C ASP A 158 -6.61 7.62 4.16
N TRP A 159 -6.58 7.45 2.83
CA TRP A 159 -5.31 7.14 2.15
C TRP A 159 -4.29 8.28 2.22
N TYR A 160 -4.70 9.52 2.50
CA TYR A 160 -3.77 10.65 2.66
C TYR A 160 -2.77 10.45 3.82
N ARG A 161 -3.16 9.68 4.86
CA ARG A 161 -2.28 9.36 6.00
C ARG A 161 -1.34 8.17 5.74
N VAL A 162 -1.47 7.47 4.62
CA VAL A 162 -0.66 6.27 4.35
C VAL A 162 0.74 6.65 3.89
N SER A 163 1.74 6.15 4.60
CA SER A 163 3.15 6.44 4.41
C SER A 163 3.89 5.31 3.70
N LYS A 164 5.13 5.58 3.26
CA LYS A 164 6.04 4.52 2.77
C LYS A 164 6.26 3.43 3.83
N CYS A 165 6.33 3.80 5.11
CA CYS A 165 6.56 2.87 6.21
C CYS A 165 5.40 1.87 6.36
N ASP A 166 4.16 2.30 6.12
CA ASP A 166 3.00 1.40 6.18
C ASP A 166 3.11 0.28 5.14
N PHE A 167 3.51 0.61 3.91
CA PHE A 167 3.78 -0.41 2.90
C PHE A 167 4.91 -1.36 3.31
N HIS A 168 6.03 -0.84 3.84
CA HIS A 168 7.17 -1.69 4.20
C HIS A 168 6.83 -2.62 5.37
N SER A 169 6.13 -2.10 6.38
CA SER A 169 5.72 -2.86 7.56
C SER A 169 4.65 -3.93 7.24
N HIS A 170 3.96 -3.79 6.11
CA HIS A 170 2.94 -4.72 5.63
C HIS A 170 3.37 -5.46 4.36
N HIS A 171 4.67 -5.71 4.19
CA HIS A 171 5.24 -6.53 3.10
C HIS A 171 5.03 -5.99 1.67
N GLY A 172 4.65 -4.73 1.52
CA GLY A 172 4.51 -4.00 0.26
C GLY A 172 5.77 -3.27 -0.21
N GLY A 173 6.94 -3.50 0.39
CA GLY A 173 8.18 -2.86 -0.06
C GLY A 173 8.49 -3.12 -1.54
N GLY A 174 8.41 -4.39 -1.96
CA GLY A 174 8.58 -4.77 -3.36
C GLY A 174 7.47 -4.27 -4.29
N PHE A 175 6.29 -3.95 -3.75
CA PHE A 175 5.23 -3.30 -4.50
C PHE A 175 5.63 -1.85 -4.84
N LEU A 176 6.07 -1.08 -3.85
CA LEU A 176 6.49 0.30 -4.05
C LEU A 176 7.76 0.41 -4.91
N SER A 177 8.80 -0.35 -4.60
CA SER A 177 10.11 -0.20 -5.26
C SER A 177 10.08 -0.60 -6.73
N ASN A 178 9.37 -1.68 -7.06
CA ASN A 178 9.41 -2.28 -8.40
C ASN A 178 8.39 -1.68 -9.38
N VAL A 179 7.35 -1.01 -8.87
CA VAL A 179 6.23 -0.52 -9.70
C VAL A 179 6.06 0.99 -9.59
N HIS A 180 6.24 1.55 -8.40
CA HIS A 180 5.87 2.94 -8.10
C HIS A 180 7.05 3.83 -7.73
N HIS A 181 8.29 3.40 -7.99
CA HIS A 181 9.50 4.17 -7.69
C HIS A 181 9.50 4.70 -6.25
N ASP A 182 9.11 3.84 -5.30
CA ASP A 182 9.00 4.18 -3.88
C ASP A 182 7.96 5.28 -3.54
N SER A 183 6.95 5.50 -4.38
CA SER A 183 5.89 6.50 -4.17
C SER A 183 4.57 5.89 -3.68
N PRO A 184 4.19 6.10 -2.39
CA PRO A 184 2.86 5.77 -1.88
C PRO A 184 1.74 6.48 -2.65
N ILE A 185 1.96 7.74 -3.04
CA ILE A 185 0.99 8.54 -3.81
C ILE A 185 0.67 7.84 -5.14
N ALA A 186 1.69 7.34 -5.85
CA ALA A 186 1.46 6.65 -7.12
C ALA A 186 0.69 5.34 -6.93
N ALA A 187 0.96 4.59 -5.86
CA ALA A 187 0.22 3.37 -5.53
C ALA A 187 -1.26 3.65 -5.21
N VAL A 188 -1.53 4.67 -4.40
CA VAL A 188 -2.89 5.09 -4.05
C VAL A 188 -3.66 5.59 -5.28
N ARG A 189 -3.01 6.39 -6.13
CA ARG A 189 -3.61 6.89 -7.38
C ARG A 189 -3.89 5.77 -8.38
N GLU A 190 -3.09 4.72 -8.44
CA GLU A 190 -3.42 3.54 -9.26
C GLU A 190 -4.65 2.80 -8.70
N PHE A 191 -4.72 2.68 -7.37
CA PHE A 191 -5.79 1.95 -6.70
C PHE A 191 -7.16 2.66 -6.79
N GLU A 192 -7.18 3.96 -6.52
CA GLU A 192 -8.36 4.84 -6.53
C GLU A 192 -8.22 5.91 -7.61
N SER A 193 -8.16 5.50 -8.87
CA SER A 193 -7.84 6.38 -10.00
C SER A 193 -8.91 7.41 -10.33
N ALA A 194 -10.15 7.17 -9.93
CA ALA A 194 -11.27 8.09 -10.15
C ALA A 194 -11.32 9.21 -9.11
N TYR A 195 -10.65 9.05 -7.97
CA TYR A 195 -10.67 10.05 -6.90
C TYR A 195 -9.74 11.22 -7.24
N PRO A 196 -10.19 12.48 -7.10
CA PRO A 196 -9.43 13.67 -7.48
C PRO A 196 -8.38 14.05 -6.42
N TRP A 197 -7.37 13.18 -6.27
CA TRP A 197 -6.29 13.32 -5.30
C TRP A 197 -5.58 14.67 -5.40
N LYS A 198 -5.37 15.28 -4.24
CA LYS A 198 -4.58 16.51 -4.09
C LYS A 198 -3.25 16.14 -3.45
N GLU A 199 -2.18 16.10 -4.24
CA GLU A 199 -0.89 15.53 -3.79
C GLU A 199 -0.34 16.21 -2.53
N TRP A 200 -0.60 17.50 -2.34
CA TRP A 200 -0.21 18.26 -1.15
C TRP A 200 -0.94 17.86 0.14
N LEU A 201 -2.04 17.10 0.06
CA LEU A 201 -2.72 16.57 1.25
C LEU A 201 -2.11 15.25 1.76
N PHE A 202 -1.24 14.60 0.98
CA PHE A 202 -0.46 13.47 1.48
C PHE A 202 0.65 13.95 2.44
N LEU A 203 1.13 13.04 3.29
CA LEU A 203 2.21 13.33 4.25
C LEU A 203 3.47 13.97 3.64
N SER A 204 3.76 13.67 2.37
CA SER A 204 4.86 14.28 1.63
C SER A 204 4.61 14.24 0.13
N VAL A 205 4.92 15.33 -0.56
CA VAL A 205 4.92 15.38 -2.03
C VAL A 205 6.22 14.84 -2.63
N PRO A 206 6.23 14.41 -3.91
CA PRO A 206 7.45 13.97 -4.57
C PRO A 206 8.56 15.04 -4.60
N LYS A 207 9.80 14.59 -4.74
CA LYS A 207 10.94 15.51 -4.95
C LYS A 207 10.67 16.42 -6.15
N ASN A 208 10.97 17.70 -5.99
CA ASN A 208 10.74 18.76 -6.99
C ASN A 208 9.26 19.04 -7.35
N PHE A 209 8.29 18.47 -6.62
CA PHE A 209 6.86 18.72 -6.87
C PHE A 209 6.52 20.22 -6.94
N TRP A 210 7.03 21.02 -5.99
CA TRP A 210 6.80 22.46 -5.94
C TRP A 210 7.59 23.27 -6.98
N ARG A 211 8.56 22.66 -7.68
CA ARG A 211 9.27 23.33 -8.78
C ARG A 211 8.37 23.61 -9.98
N ARG A 212 7.33 22.80 -10.16
CA ARG A 212 6.37 22.93 -11.27
C ARG A 212 5.36 24.05 -10.97
N ALA A 213 5.31 25.05 -11.84
CA ALA A 213 4.36 26.17 -11.72
C ALA A 213 2.89 25.68 -11.70
N ASP A 214 2.56 24.66 -12.50
CA ASP A 214 1.21 24.06 -12.52
C ASP A 214 0.78 23.55 -11.15
N ASN A 215 1.69 22.94 -10.39
CA ASN A 215 1.39 22.40 -9.06
C ASN A 215 1.17 23.53 -8.05
N ARG A 216 1.97 24.60 -8.13
CA ARG A 216 1.79 25.79 -7.29
C ARG A 216 0.46 26.46 -7.61
N PHE A 217 0.15 26.64 -8.89
CA PHE A 217 -1.11 27.22 -9.34
C PHE A 217 -2.32 26.36 -8.90
N ALA A 218 -2.26 25.05 -9.07
CA ALA A 218 -3.32 24.14 -8.65
C ALA A 218 -3.55 24.15 -7.13
N PHE A 219 -2.46 24.18 -6.35
CA PHE A 219 -2.54 24.34 -4.90
C PHE A 219 -3.21 25.66 -4.52
N MET A 220 -2.74 26.78 -5.10
CA MET A 220 -3.30 28.10 -4.81
C MET A 220 -4.77 28.18 -5.22
N ASN A 221 -5.15 27.70 -6.40
CA ASN A 221 -6.56 27.67 -6.83
C ASN A 221 -7.43 26.90 -5.82
N TRP A 222 -7.00 25.70 -5.42
CA TRP A 222 -7.72 24.91 -4.41
C TRP A 222 -7.75 25.58 -3.03
N LEU A 223 -6.66 26.24 -2.60
CA LEU A 223 -6.62 26.96 -1.33
C LEU A 223 -7.61 28.11 -1.34
N GLY A 224 -7.72 28.83 -2.46
CA GLY A 224 -8.70 29.90 -2.66
C GLY A 224 -10.13 29.40 -2.59
N GLU A 225 -10.45 28.29 -3.25
CA GLU A 225 -11.76 27.63 -3.13
C GLU A 225 -12.05 27.22 -1.68
N LYS A 226 -11.07 26.61 -1.01
CA LYS A 226 -11.20 26.12 0.37
C LYS A 226 -11.43 27.25 1.39
N LEU A 227 -10.77 28.38 1.20
CA LEU A 227 -10.87 29.57 2.05
C LEU A 227 -11.93 30.56 1.56
N GLN A 228 -12.66 30.24 0.48
CA GLN A 228 -13.69 31.08 -0.13
C GLN A 228 -13.17 32.48 -0.53
N LEU A 229 -11.96 32.54 -1.09
CA LEU A 229 -11.31 33.77 -1.53
C LEU A 229 -11.80 34.18 -2.93
N THR A 230 -12.88 34.97 -2.96
CA THR A 230 -13.58 35.34 -4.20
C THR A 230 -13.08 36.62 -4.87
N SER A 231 -12.15 37.36 -4.25
CA SER A 231 -11.62 38.62 -4.79
C SER A 231 -10.11 38.75 -4.57
N GLN A 232 -9.44 39.57 -5.38
CA GLN A 232 -8.01 39.87 -5.19
C GLN A 232 -7.72 40.49 -3.81
N GLN A 233 -8.68 41.23 -3.25
CA GLN A 233 -8.54 41.79 -1.90
C GLN A 233 -8.60 40.70 -0.82
N ALA A 234 -9.44 39.69 -0.99
CA ALA A 234 -9.53 38.56 -0.05
C ALA A 234 -8.18 37.81 0.05
N TRP A 235 -7.47 37.67 -1.07
CA TRP A 235 -6.14 37.04 -1.12
C TRP A 235 -5.08 37.72 -0.24
N LYS A 236 -5.24 39.00 0.11
CA LYS A 236 -4.31 39.70 1.01
C LYS A 236 -4.40 39.22 2.47
N SER A 237 -5.48 38.54 2.83
CA SER A 237 -5.68 37.99 4.19
C SER A 237 -5.02 36.64 4.41
N VAL A 238 -4.51 36.00 3.35
CA VAL A 238 -3.90 34.66 3.45
C VAL A 238 -2.64 34.72 4.30
N SER A 239 -2.62 33.90 5.34
CA SER A 239 -1.55 33.82 6.33
C SER A 239 -0.60 32.66 6.04
N LYS A 240 0.53 32.62 6.75
CA LYS A 240 1.41 31.44 6.74
C LYS A 240 0.66 30.20 7.20
N GLN A 241 -0.15 30.34 8.24
CA GLN A 241 -0.89 29.23 8.85
C GLN A 241 -1.78 28.54 7.82
N ASP A 242 -2.41 29.30 6.93
CA ASP A 242 -3.24 28.77 5.84
C ASP A 242 -2.46 27.83 4.92
N PHE A 243 -1.17 28.07 4.66
CA PHE A 243 -0.33 27.14 3.91
C PHE A 243 -0.01 25.89 4.74
N TYR A 244 0.47 26.07 5.97
CA TYR A 244 0.93 24.95 6.80
C TYR A 244 -0.17 23.94 7.13
N VAL A 245 -1.37 24.40 7.50
CA VAL A 245 -2.49 23.50 7.83
C VAL A 245 -3.12 22.83 6.60
N ASN A 246 -2.80 23.30 5.40
CA ASN A 246 -3.36 22.80 4.14
C ASN A 246 -2.33 22.09 3.25
N GLY A 247 -1.17 21.72 3.79
CA GLY A 247 -0.14 20.96 3.06
C GLY A 247 0.78 21.80 2.16
N GLY A 248 0.64 23.12 2.21
CA GLY A 248 1.47 24.09 1.49
C GLY A 248 2.73 24.52 2.25
N GLY A 249 3.02 23.99 3.44
CA GLY A 249 4.20 24.40 4.22
C GLY A 249 5.52 24.22 3.44
N GLY A 250 5.69 23.09 2.77
CA GLY A 250 6.87 22.83 1.93
C GLY A 250 6.96 23.73 0.69
N LEU A 251 5.83 24.20 0.16
CA LEU A 251 5.78 25.20 -0.90
C LEU A 251 6.25 26.55 -0.35
N LEU A 252 5.66 27.00 0.74
CA LEU A 252 5.90 28.32 1.29
C LEU A 252 7.36 28.47 1.77
N ALA A 253 7.84 27.52 2.58
CA ALA A 253 9.17 27.57 3.17
C ALA A 253 10.28 27.46 2.11
N ASN A 254 10.17 26.51 1.18
CA ASN A 254 11.28 26.19 0.26
C ASN A 254 11.26 26.99 -1.05
N TYR A 255 10.12 27.59 -1.41
CA TYR A 255 9.94 28.24 -2.71
C TYR A 255 9.69 29.74 -2.61
N TYR A 256 9.06 30.20 -1.53
CA TYR A 256 8.67 31.60 -1.36
C TYR A 256 9.37 32.29 -0.20
N GLY A 257 10.37 31.66 0.42
CA GLY A 257 11.07 32.23 1.57
C GLY A 257 10.14 32.46 2.76
N ASP A 258 9.17 31.57 2.93
CA ASP A 258 8.13 31.64 3.97
C ASP A 258 7.24 32.90 3.87
N SER A 259 7.08 33.48 2.67
CA SER A 259 6.27 34.68 2.40
C SER A 259 4.97 34.36 1.64
N PRO A 260 3.79 34.44 2.30
CA PRO A 260 2.50 34.28 1.63
C PRO A 260 2.26 35.31 0.54
N ALA A 261 2.74 36.54 0.73
CA ALA A 261 2.61 37.62 -0.24
C ALA A 261 3.27 37.27 -1.57
N ASN A 262 4.46 36.66 -1.55
CA ASN A 262 5.16 36.24 -2.77
C ASN A 262 4.38 35.15 -3.52
N ALA A 263 3.82 34.17 -2.79
CA ALA A 263 3.01 33.10 -3.38
C ALA A 263 1.72 33.64 -4.02
N VAL A 264 1.04 34.55 -3.32
CA VAL A 264 -0.17 35.22 -3.82
C VAL A 264 0.13 36.09 -5.04
N GLN A 265 1.23 36.84 -5.01
CA GLN A 265 1.63 37.69 -6.13
C GLN A 265 1.86 36.86 -7.40
N GLU A 266 2.63 35.76 -7.32
CA GLU A 266 2.83 34.87 -8.47
C GLU A 266 1.50 34.31 -8.98
N TYR A 267 0.62 33.88 -8.07
CA TYR A 267 -0.67 33.30 -8.44
C TYR A 267 -1.58 34.29 -9.17
N LEU A 268 -1.72 35.52 -8.66
CA LEU A 268 -2.55 36.54 -9.29
C LEU A 268 -2.00 36.96 -10.67
N GLN A 269 -0.68 37.13 -10.78
CA GLN A 269 -0.03 37.39 -12.08
C GLN A 269 -0.30 36.26 -13.09
N ALA A 270 -0.26 35.00 -12.65
CA ALA A 270 -0.55 33.85 -13.50
C ALA A 270 -2.03 33.77 -13.93
N GLN A 271 -2.97 34.25 -13.10
CA GLN A 271 -4.40 34.34 -13.48
C GLN A 271 -4.65 35.39 -14.57
N GLU A 272 -3.90 36.49 -14.56
CA GLU A 272 -4.03 37.56 -15.55
C GLU A 272 -3.50 37.16 -16.93
N GLN A 273 -2.49 36.29 -16.99
CA GLN A 273 -1.84 35.85 -18.23
C GLN A 273 -2.54 34.71 -18.98
N LYS A 274 -3.55 34.04 -18.38
CA LYS A 274 -4.34 33.00 -19.09
C LYS A 274 -5.41 33.65 -19.99
N PRO A 275 -5.47 33.35 -21.30
CA PRO A 275 -6.47 33.91 -22.20
C PRO A 275 -7.90 33.58 -21.74
N SER A 276 -8.78 34.56 -21.91
CA SER A 276 -10.11 34.76 -21.32
C SER A 276 -11.21 33.72 -21.61
N GLY A 277 -10.88 32.51 -22.09
CA GLY A 277 -11.87 31.49 -22.48
C GLY A 277 -12.44 30.62 -21.36
N LEU A 278 -11.91 30.71 -20.13
CA LEU A 278 -12.32 29.86 -18.99
C LEU A 278 -12.28 30.62 -17.65
N ARG A 279 -12.73 31.88 -17.62
CA ARG A 279 -12.99 32.54 -16.33
C ARG A 279 -14.35 32.05 -15.80
N PRO A 280 -14.44 31.47 -14.59
CA PRO A 280 -15.70 31.43 -13.87
C PRO A 280 -16.14 32.89 -13.68
N THR A 281 -17.38 33.21 -14.02
CA THR A 281 -17.97 34.53 -13.82
C THR A 281 -17.86 34.92 -12.35
N VAL A 282 -16.92 35.81 -12.04
CA VAL A 282 -16.92 36.56 -10.78
C VAL A 282 -17.89 37.72 -11.02
N ALA A 283 -19.08 37.61 -10.46
CA ALA A 283 -20.05 38.70 -10.44
C ALA A 283 -19.45 39.88 -9.66
N ALA A 284 -19.59 41.07 -10.24
CA ALA A 284 -19.12 42.35 -9.71
C ALA A 284 -19.79 42.74 -8.40
#